data_AF-A0A5C6ARZ2-F1
#
_entry.id   AF-A0A5C6ARZ2-F1
#
_cell.length_a   1.000
_cell.length_b   1.000
_cell.length_c   1.000
_cell.angle_alpha   90.00
_cell.angle_beta   90.00
_cell.angle_gamma   90.00
#
_symmetry.space_group_name_H-M   'P 1'
#
loop_
_entity.id
_entity.type
_entity.pdbx_description
1 polymer ?
#
loop_
_entity_poly.entity_id
_entity_poly.type
_entity_poly.pdbx_seq_one_letter_code
_entity_poly.pdbx_strand_id
1 'polypeptide(L)'
;MKTIIAAAITCIGLFGLSLGVSNYLLKKSDVDETKLVDGDPAAATTEDESKLDVQAVPVSFRPEEAVSVEAVVQMSDSIRRMEQQLVQREQRVAKDENRVALLLNDLQTEQEELRAFSEGIDAKVELLQRLSGTIESQLADLEDKRAELKAMEKAAGEDPQSKQEDLDNKVNDVKSWFAGLEAEQAADYLKEFANNGKLEFAASLLDKMPDRQKSKILGAMSDPVLVDQLIDSLSSRPSKK
;
A
#
# COMPACT_ATOMS: atom_id res chain seq x y z
N MET A 1 14.45 5.99 14.98
CA MET A 1 13.79 7.23 14.48
C MET A 1 14.25 7.65 13.08
N LYS A 2 15.56 7.64 12.75
CA LYS A 2 16.05 8.04 11.42
C LYS A 2 15.52 7.18 10.25
N THR A 3 15.27 5.90 10.48
CA THR A 3 14.74 4.95 9.49
C THR A 3 13.27 5.17 9.14
N ILE A 4 12.45 5.60 10.10
CA ILE A 4 11.03 5.91 9.89
C ILE A 4 10.88 7.19 9.06
N ILE A 5 11.72 8.19 9.33
CA ILE A 5 11.75 9.45 8.57
C ILE A 5 12.20 9.19 7.12
N ALA A 6 13.21 8.34 6.93
CA ALA A 6 13.66 7.95 5.58
C ALA A 6 12.56 7.25 4.79
N ALA A 7 11.82 6.33 5.42
CA ALA A 7 10.70 5.62 4.79
C ALA A 7 9.55 6.56 4.39
N ALA A 8 9.20 7.53 5.25
CA ALA A 8 8.16 8.51 4.96
C ALA A 8 8.52 9.41 3.77
N ILE A 9 9.78 9.85 3.67
CA ILE A 9 10.26 10.69 2.55
C ILE A 9 10.26 9.90 1.23
N THR A 10 10.65 8.62 1.26
CA THR A 10 10.60 7.77 0.06
C THR A 10 9.16 7.50 -0.41
N CYS A 11 8.20 7.33 0.50
CA CYS A 11 6.80 7.15 0.15
C CYS A 11 6.21 8.41 -0.49
N ILE A 12 6.50 9.59 0.06
CA ILE A 12 6.04 10.87 -0.51
C ILE A 12 6.67 11.12 -1.89
N GLY A 13 7.95 10.78 -2.07
CA GLY A 13 8.64 10.89 -3.36
C GLY A 13 8.04 9.98 -4.44
N LEU A 14 7.78 8.73 -4.12
CA LEU A 14 7.18 7.77 -5.07
C LEU A 14 5.74 8.14 -5.43
N PHE A 15 4.94 8.60 -4.46
CA PHE A 15 3.56 9.02 -4.72
C PHE A 15 3.50 10.33 -5.54
N GLY A 16 4.41 11.27 -5.28
CA GLY A 16 4.51 12.53 -6.04
C GLY A 16 4.92 12.32 -7.50
N LEU A 17 5.84 11.41 -7.78
CA LEU A 17 6.24 11.07 -9.14
C LEU A 17 5.11 10.33 -9.90
N SER A 18 4.36 9.46 -9.22
CA SER A 18 3.23 8.74 -9.81
C SER A 18 2.09 9.69 -10.23
N LEU A 19 1.76 10.69 -9.39
CA LEU A 19 0.75 11.69 -9.72
C LEU A 19 1.21 12.64 -10.84
N GLY A 20 2.50 12.97 -10.90
CA GLY A 20 3.07 13.81 -11.96
C GLY A 20 2.99 13.17 -13.34
N VAL A 21 3.30 11.87 -13.44
CA VAL A 21 3.22 11.13 -14.71
C VAL A 21 1.77 10.91 -15.14
N SER A 22 0.87 10.61 -14.19
CA SER A 22 -0.57 10.42 -14.48
C SER A 22 -1.22 11.71 -15.01
N ASN A 23 -0.92 12.87 -14.43
CA ASN A 23 -1.46 14.14 -14.91
C ASN A 23 -0.82 14.61 -16.22
N TYR A 24 0.45 14.25 -16.47
CA TYR A 24 1.11 14.56 -17.72
C TYR A 24 0.59 13.72 -18.90
N LEU A 25 0.18 12.47 -18.64
CA LEU A 25 -0.49 11.62 -19.63
C LEU A 25 -1.92 12.07 -19.91
N LEU A 26 -2.72 12.42 -18.89
CA LEU A 26 -4.06 12.98 -19.12
C LEU A 26 -4.03 14.30 -19.89
N LYS A 27 -3.07 15.19 -19.60
CA LYS A 27 -2.95 16.49 -20.29
C LYS A 27 -2.51 16.38 -21.75
N LYS A 28 -1.99 15.21 -22.17
CA LYS A 28 -1.61 14.95 -23.57
C LYS A 28 -2.77 14.40 -24.42
N SER A 29 -3.89 14.04 -23.79
CA SER A 29 -5.05 13.45 -24.46
C SER A 29 -6.12 14.46 -24.92
N ASP A 30 -5.95 15.75 -24.62
CA ASP A 30 -6.95 16.80 -24.93
C ASP A 30 -6.67 17.58 -26.24
N VAL A 31 -5.95 16.99 -27.20
CA VAL A 31 -5.84 17.55 -28.56
C VAL A 31 -6.02 16.43 -29.59
N ASP A 32 -7.22 15.87 -29.67
CA ASP A 32 -7.99 15.83 -30.92
C ASP A 32 -9.42 15.32 -30.65
N GLU A 33 -10.32 15.63 -31.58
CA GLU A 33 -11.72 15.20 -31.65
C GLU A 33 -12.76 15.98 -30.81
N THR A 34 -13.06 17.15 -31.36
CA THR A 34 -14.46 17.60 -31.43
C THR A 34 -15.22 16.73 -32.42
N LYS A 35 -16.33 16.08 -32.03
CA LYS A 35 -17.69 16.21 -32.63
C LYS A 35 -18.71 15.11 -32.26
N LEU A 36 -19.95 15.58 -32.05
CA LEU A 36 -21.29 14.91 -32.07
C LEU A 36 -21.82 14.42 -30.71
N VAL A 37 -22.65 15.23 -30.01
CA VAL A 37 -24.10 15.49 -30.18
C VAL A 37 -24.91 14.63 -29.19
N ASP A 38 -25.58 15.33 -28.27
CA ASP A 38 -26.56 14.87 -27.30
C ASP A 38 -27.66 13.99 -27.91
N GLY A 39 -28.09 12.98 -27.14
CA GLY A 39 -29.30 12.22 -27.43
C GLY A 39 -29.63 11.24 -26.31
N ASP A 40 -30.56 11.63 -25.45
CA ASP A 40 -31.40 10.74 -24.62
C ASP A 40 -32.87 11.18 -24.90
N PRO A 41 -33.94 10.36 -24.76
CA PRO A 41 -33.99 9.02 -24.19
C PRO A 41 -34.83 7.99 -24.97
N ALA A 42 -34.78 6.77 -24.44
CA ALA A 42 -35.59 5.58 -24.70
C ALA A 42 -37.04 5.80 -25.21
N ALA A 43 -37.36 5.10 -26.29
CA ALA A 43 -38.72 4.68 -26.63
C ALA A 43 -38.69 3.21 -27.06
N ALA A 44 -39.50 2.40 -26.37
CA ALA A 44 -39.72 1.00 -26.60
C ALA A 44 -40.63 0.77 -27.81
N THR A 45 -40.27 -0.17 -28.68
CA THR A 45 -41.23 -0.96 -29.45
C THR A 45 -40.55 -2.23 -29.98
N THR A 46 -40.92 -3.36 -29.39
CA THR A 46 -40.79 -4.70 -29.95
C THR A 46 -41.79 -4.88 -31.07
N GLU A 47 -41.34 -5.11 -32.29
CA GLU A 47 -42.15 -5.68 -33.37
C GLU A 47 -41.54 -7.01 -33.80
N ASP A 48 -42.24 -8.08 -33.41
CA ASP A 48 -42.15 -9.42 -33.95
C ASP A 48 -43.16 -9.50 -35.10
N GLU A 49 -42.67 -9.52 -36.34
CA GLU A 49 -43.41 -10.04 -37.48
C GLU A 49 -42.53 -11.02 -38.25
N SER A 50 -42.41 -12.20 -37.66
CA SER A 50 -42.15 -13.43 -38.38
C SER A 50 -43.40 -13.83 -39.19
N LYS A 51 -43.41 -13.58 -40.51
CA LYS A 51 -44.02 -14.41 -41.58
C LYS A 51 -44.08 -13.67 -42.92
N LEU A 52 -43.10 -13.92 -43.78
CA LEU A 52 -43.35 -14.06 -45.22
C LEU A 52 -42.52 -15.24 -45.73
N ASP A 53 -43.19 -16.38 -45.74
CA ASP A 53 -42.85 -17.52 -46.56
C ASP A 53 -43.15 -17.19 -48.03
N VAL A 54 -42.62 -18.02 -48.93
CA VAL A 54 -42.89 -18.16 -50.38
C VAL A 54 -41.68 -17.80 -51.28
N GLN A 55 -40.77 -18.78 -51.31
CA GLN A 55 -40.46 -19.53 -52.53
C GLN A 55 -39.86 -18.74 -53.72
N ALA A 56 -38.57 -18.41 -53.61
CA ALA A 56 -37.73 -18.11 -54.77
C ALA A 56 -37.44 -19.42 -55.55
N VAL A 57 -38.31 -19.76 -56.49
CA VAL A 57 -38.06 -20.82 -57.47
C VAL A 57 -36.93 -20.36 -58.41
N PRO A 58 -35.93 -21.20 -58.75
CA PRO A 58 -34.89 -20.80 -59.69
C PRO A 58 -35.51 -20.51 -61.06
N VAL A 59 -35.28 -19.29 -61.57
CA VAL A 59 -35.65 -18.89 -62.93
C VAL A 59 -34.91 -19.79 -63.91
N SER A 60 -35.64 -20.70 -64.57
CA SER A 60 -35.10 -21.50 -65.66
C SER A 60 -34.89 -20.60 -66.88
N PHE A 61 -33.64 -20.28 -67.18
CA PHE A 61 -33.26 -19.66 -68.45
C PHE A 61 -33.59 -20.64 -69.59
N ARG A 62 -34.58 -20.32 -70.42
CA ARG A 62 -34.72 -20.90 -71.76
C ARG A 62 -33.90 -20.03 -72.72
N PRO A 63 -32.80 -20.53 -73.32
CA PRO A 63 -32.11 -19.80 -74.37
C PRO A 63 -32.97 -19.81 -75.63
N GLU A 64 -33.65 -18.70 -75.94
CA GLU A 64 -34.45 -18.55 -77.17
C GLU A 64 -33.62 -18.16 -78.40
N GLU A 65 -32.31 -17.95 -78.24
CA GLU A 65 -31.36 -17.85 -79.36
C GLU A 65 -30.27 -18.90 -79.20
N ALA A 66 -29.85 -19.49 -80.32
CA ALA A 66 -28.72 -20.40 -80.36
C ALA A 66 -27.47 -19.66 -79.86
N VAL A 67 -27.20 -19.77 -78.56
CA VAL A 67 -26.01 -19.21 -77.91
C VAL A 67 -24.82 -19.67 -78.73
N SER A 68 -24.07 -18.73 -79.30
CA SER A 68 -22.89 -19.08 -80.08
C SER A 68 -21.97 -19.90 -79.17
N VAL A 69 -21.37 -20.96 -79.72
CA VAL A 69 -20.46 -21.83 -78.96
C VAL A 69 -19.35 -20.99 -78.30
N GLU A 70 -18.97 -19.87 -78.92
CA GLU A 70 -18.05 -18.87 -78.39
C GLU A 70 -18.60 -18.14 -77.14
N ALA A 71 -19.87 -17.74 -77.11
CA ALA A 71 -20.48 -17.14 -75.92
C ALA A 71 -20.60 -18.13 -74.75
N VAL A 72 -20.83 -19.42 -75.02
CA VAL A 72 -20.78 -20.48 -73.99
C VAL A 72 -19.36 -20.63 -73.43
N VAL A 73 -18.34 -20.59 -74.29
CA VAL A 73 -16.93 -20.66 -73.85
C VAL A 73 -16.55 -19.42 -73.02
N GLN A 74 -16.92 -18.21 -73.45
CA GLN A 74 -16.69 -16.98 -72.69
C GLN A 74 -17.38 -16.98 -71.32
N MET A 75 -18.60 -17.54 -71.25
CA MET A 75 -19.32 -17.70 -69.99
C MET A 75 -18.68 -18.78 -69.10
N SER A 76 -18.15 -19.86 -69.67
CA SER A 76 -17.41 -20.88 -68.91
C SER A 76 -16.09 -20.32 -68.33
N ASP A 77 -15.42 -19.43 -69.07
CA ASP A 77 -14.22 -18.75 -68.60
C ASP A 77 -14.53 -17.72 -67.51
N SER A 78 -15.69 -17.04 -67.59
CA SER A 78 -16.12 -16.13 -66.52
C SER A 78 -16.52 -16.88 -65.24
N ILE A 79 -17.19 -18.02 -65.36
CA ILE A 79 -17.51 -18.91 -64.23
C ILE A 79 -16.24 -19.42 -63.56
N ARG A 80 -15.26 -19.91 -64.33
CA ARG A 80 -13.95 -20.33 -63.78
C ARG A 80 -13.22 -19.21 -63.07
N ARG A 81 -13.26 -17.97 -63.59
CA ARG A 81 -12.68 -16.80 -62.91
C ARG A 81 -13.41 -16.47 -61.62
N MET A 82 -14.74 -16.55 -61.60
CA MET A 82 -15.53 -16.34 -60.38
C MET A 82 -15.27 -17.42 -59.34
N GLU A 83 -15.15 -18.68 -59.73
CA GLU A 83 -14.79 -19.79 -58.84
C GLU A 83 -13.41 -19.56 -58.22
N GLN A 84 -12.41 -19.17 -59.01
CA GLN A 84 -11.09 -18.81 -58.49
C GLN A 84 -11.14 -17.62 -57.52
N GLN A 85 -11.97 -16.62 -57.80
CA GLN A 85 -12.16 -15.48 -56.89
C GLN A 85 -12.85 -15.89 -55.59
N LEU A 86 -13.83 -16.80 -55.64
CA LEU A 86 -14.51 -17.32 -54.46
C LEU A 86 -13.55 -18.10 -53.57
N VAL A 87 -12.75 -19.00 -54.15
CA VAL A 87 -11.72 -19.74 -53.40
C VAL A 87 -10.72 -18.80 -52.73
N GLN A 88 -10.30 -17.72 -53.42
CA GLN A 88 -9.42 -16.72 -52.82
C GLN A 88 -10.09 -15.95 -51.67
N ARG A 89 -11.39 -15.66 -51.78
CA ARG A 89 -12.14 -15.00 -50.71
C ARG A 89 -12.33 -15.92 -49.51
N GLU A 90 -12.70 -17.17 -49.72
CA GLU A 90 -12.81 -18.18 -48.66
C GLU A 90 -11.49 -18.36 -47.92
N GLN A 91 -10.36 -18.43 -48.64
CA GLN A 91 -9.04 -18.50 -48.02
C GLN A 91 -8.69 -17.25 -47.20
N ARG A 92 -9.16 -16.06 -47.60
CA ARG A 92 -8.97 -14.83 -46.81
C ARG A 92 -9.84 -14.84 -45.56
N VAL A 93 -11.13 -15.15 -45.71
CA VAL A 93 -12.07 -15.25 -44.59
C VAL A 93 -11.59 -16.29 -43.57
N ALA A 94 -11.15 -17.46 -44.01
CA ALA A 94 -10.61 -18.49 -43.10
C ALA A 94 -9.35 -18.02 -42.35
N LYS A 95 -8.49 -17.19 -42.97
CA LYS A 95 -7.34 -16.59 -42.27
C LYS A 95 -7.77 -15.55 -41.26
N ASP A 96 -8.75 -14.72 -41.61
CA ASP A 96 -9.29 -13.70 -40.73
C ASP A 96 -10.03 -14.32 -39.54
N GLU A 97 -10.80 -15.39 -39.76
CA GLU A 97 -11.45 -16.18 -38.70
C GLU A 97 -10.41 -16.75 -37.72
N ASN A 98 -9.33 -17.35 -38.23
CA ASN A 98 -8.24 -17.84 -37.38
C ASN A 98 -7.58 -16.72 -36.59
N ARG A 99 -7.39 -15.54 -37.19
CA ARG A 99 -6.82 -14.38 -36.50
C ARG A 99 -7.75 -13.89 -35.40
N VAL A 100 -9.06 -13.79 -35.68
CA VAL A 100 -10.06 -13.40 -34.68
C VAL A 100 -10.13 -14.42 -33.54
N ALA A 101 -10.07 -15.72 -33.85
CA ALA A 101 -10.05 -16.77 -32.84
C ALA A 101 -8.84 -16.66 -31.89
N LEU A 102 -7.66 -16.35 -32.43
CA LEU A 102 -6.47 -16.11 -31.60
C LEU A 102 -6.63 -14.87 -30.71
N LEU A 103 -7.15 -13.77 -31.24
CA LEU A 103 -7.39 -12.55 -30.45
C LEU A 103 -8.44 -12.78 -29.35
N LEU A 104 -9.48 -13.56 -29.61
CA LEU A 104 -10.48 -13.89 -28.60
C LEU A 104 -9.89 -14.75 -27.48
N ASN A 105 -9.01 -15.69 -27.81
CA ASN A 105 -8.31 -16.49 -26.81
C ASN A 105 -7.40 -15.64 -25.92
N ASP A 106 -6.68 -14.69 -26.52
CA ASP A 106 -5.82 -13.74 -25.81
C ASP A 106 -6.67 -12.86 -24.87
N LEU A 107 -7.75 -12.28 -25.37
CA LEU A 107 -8.69 -11.49 -24.56
C LEU A 107 -9.32 -12.29 -23.41
N GLN A 108 -9.63 -13.57 -23.63
CA GLN A 108 -10.14 -14.43 -22.57
C GLN A 108 -9.09 -14.67 -21.48
N THR A 109 -7.84 -14.91 -21.88
CA THR A 109 -6.72 -15.09 -20.96
C THR A 109 -6.48 -13.81 -20.15
N GLU A 110 -6.44 -12.65 -20.80
CA GLU A 110 -6.31 -11.35 -20.12
C GLU A 110 -7.49 -11.09 -19.16
N GLN A 111 -8.72 -11.44 -19.54
CA GLN A 111 -9.89 -11.31 -18.66
C GLN A 111 -9.78 -12.20 -17.42
N GLU A 112 -9.31 -13.44 -17.57
CA GLU A 112 -9.08 -14.35 -16.45
C GLU A 112 -7.99 -13.81 -15.52
N GLU A 113 -6.90 -13.27 -16.06
CA GLU A 113 -5.83 -12.64 -15.30
C GLU A 113 -6.32 -11.41 -14.53
N LEU A 114 -7.10 -10.54 -15.17
CA LEU A 114 -7.70 -9.37 -14.52
C LEU A 114 -8.68 -9.77 -13.42
N ARG A 115 -9.45 -10.84 -13.63
CA ARG A 115 -10.35 -11.38 -12.62
C ARG A 115 -9.57 -11.92 -11.42
N ALA A 116 -8.53 -12.70 -11.65
CA ALA A 116 -7.67 -13.20 -10.59
C ALA A 116 -6.98 -12.05 -9.82
N PHE A 117 -6.59 -10.98 -10.53
CA PHE A 117 -6.04 -9.78 -9.91
C PHE A 117 -7.08 -9.05 -9.05
N SER A 118 -8.32 -8.90 -9.53
CA SER A 118 -9.43 -8.32 -8.76
C SER A 118 -9.70 -9.12 -7.48
N GLU A 119 -9.82 -10.44 -7.58
CA GLU A 119 -10.02 -11.33 -6.43
C GLU A 119 -8.84 -11.21 -5.44
N GLY A 120 -7.61 -11.06 -5.94
CA GLY A 120 -6.44 -10.81 -5.11
C GLY A 120 -6.44 -9.45 -4.41
N ILE A 121 -7.03 -8.41 -5.02
CA ILE A 121 -7.24 -7.11 -4.38
C ILE A 121 -8.27 -7.23 -3.27
N ASP A 122 -9.42 -7.86 -3.55
CA ASP A 122 -10.50 -8.00 -2.56
C ASP A 122 -10.01 -8.77 -1.32
N ALA A 123 -9.23 -9.83 -1.51
CA ALA A 123 -8.60 -10.56 -0.40
C ALA A 123 -7.65 -9.68 0.44
N LYS A 124 -6.89 -8.78 -0.21
CA LYS A 124 -6.01 -7.83 0.51
C LYS A 124 -6.82 -6.78 1.26
N VAL A 125 -7.90 -6.28 0.67
CA VAL A 125 -8.80 -5.32 1.33
C VAL A 125 -9.44 -5.96 2.56
N GLU A 126 -9.92 -7.20 2.45
CA GLU A 126 -10.49 -7.93 3.59
C GLU A 126 -9.44 -8.14 4.70
N LEU A 127 -8.21 -8.48 4.33
CA LEU A 127 -7.11 -8.61 5.30
C LEU A 127 -6.84 -7.28 6.02
N LEU A 128 -6.78 -6.17 5.27
CA LEU A 128 -6.58 -4.84 5.85
C LEU A 128 -7.73 -4.46 6.80
N GLN A 129 -8.97 -4.77 6.44
CA GLN A 129 -10.13 -4.54 7.32
C GLN A 129 -10.01 -5.35 8.63
N ARG A 130 -9.62 -6.63 8.56
CA ARG A 130 -9.39 -7.47 9.75
C ARG A 130 -8.26 -6.93 10.62
N LEU A 131 -7.15 -6.48 10.02
CA LEU A 131 -6.06 -5.86 10.76
C LEU A 131 -6.48 -4.55 11.42
N SER A 132 -7.25 -3.70 10.71
CA SER A 132 -7.80 -2.47 11.28
C SER A 132 -8.67 -2.76 12.50
N GLY A 133 -9.59 -3.72 12.40
CA GLY A 133 -10.42 -4.14 13.53
C GLY A 133 -9.61 -4.70 14.71
N THR A 134 -8.51 -5.41 14.44
CA THR A 134 -7.61 -5.92 15.48
C THR A 134 -6.85 -4.78 16.18
N ILE A 135 -6.43 -3.76 15.43
CA ILE A 135 -5.77 -2.58 16.01
C ILE A 135 -6.77 -1.80 16.88
N GLU A 136 -8.00 -1.62 16.41
CA GLU A 136 -9.06 -0.96 17.17
C GLU A 136 -9.37 -1.71 18.47
N SER A 137 -9.46 -3.05 18.44
CA SER A 137 -9.67 -3.83 19.66
C SER A 137 -8.47 -3.74 20.60
N GLN A 138 -7.24 -3.77 20.09
CA GLN A 138 -6.04 -3.58 20.91
C GLN A 138 -5.96 -2.19 21.54
N LEU A 139 -6.40 -1.16 20.82
CA LEU A 139 -6.46 0.19 21.36
C LEU A 139 -7.49 0.29 22.48
N ALA A 140 -8.69 -0.29 22.30
CA ALA A 140 -9.69 -0.36 23.36
C ALA A 140 -9.16 -1.11 24.60
N ASP A 141 -8.52 -2.27 24.42
CA ASP A 141 -7.92 -3.04 25.52
C ASP A 141 -6.82 -2.24 26.26
N LEU A 142 -6.04 -1.45 25.53
CA LEU A 142 -5.00 -0.59 26.12
C LEU A 142 -5.61 0.60 26.87
N GLU A 143 -6.69 1.18 26.37
CA GLU A 143 -7.43 2.22 27.06
C GLU A 143 -8.05 1.70 28.37
N ASP A 144 -8.64 0.51 28.34
CA ASP A 144 -9.18 -0.16 29.53
C ASP A 144 -8.08 -0.44 30.55
N LYS A 145 -6.95 -1.05 30.13
CA LYS A 145 -5.80 -1.27 31.01
C LYS A 145 -5.25 0.04 31.57
N ARG A 146 -5.23 1.11 30.78
CA ARG A 146 -4.79 2.42 31.25
C ARG A 146 -5.76 3.02 32.27
N ALA A 147 -7.06 2.81 32.09
CA ALA A 147 -8.08 3.21 33.05
C ALA A 147 -7.96 2.41 34.35
N GLU A 148 -7.76 1.09 34.26
CA GLU A 148 -7.50 0.21 35.40
C GLU A 148 -6.24 0.62 36.15
N LEU A 149 -5.12 0.86 35.46
CA LEU A 149 -3.88 1.33 36.08
C LEU A 149 -4.08 2.67 36.78
N LYS A 150 -4.79 3.62 36.17
CA LYS A 150 -5.11 4.90 36.83
C LYS A 150 -5.99 4.71 38.05
N ALA A 151 -6.94 3.78 38.02
CA ALA A 151 -7.78 3.46 39.16
C ALA A 151 -6.97 2.81 40.29
N MET A 152 -6.05 1.91 39.94
CA MET A 152 -5.11 1.30 40.88
C MET A 152 -4.14 2.33 41.46
N GLU A 153 -3.57 3.24 40.67
CA GLU A 153 -2.72 4.33 41.17
C GLU A 153 -3.47 5.23 42.17
N LYS A 154 -4.73 5.57 41.86
CA LYS A 154 -5.60 6.33 42.78
C LYS A 154 -5.94 5.55 44.05
N ALA A 155 -6.19 4.25 43.94
CA ALA A 155 -6.52 3.39 45.07
C ALA A 155 -5.29 3.04 45.93
N ALA A 156 -4.10 2.96 45.33
CA ALA A 156 -2.82 2.73 45.98
C ALA A 156 -2.27 3.98 46.69
N GLY A 157 -2.87 5.16 46.47
CA GLY A 157 -2.43 6.39 47.11
C GLY A 157 -1.00 6.79 46.72
N GLU A 158 -0.56 6.43 45.52
CA GLU A 158 0.74 6.86 44.99
C GLU A 158 0.66 8.33 44.54
N ASP A 159 0.74 9.23 45.50
CA ASP A 159 1.05 10.62 45.22
C ASP A 159 2.41 10.67 44.49
N PRO A 160 2.59 11.48 43.44
CA PRO A 160 3.89 11.64 42.79
C PRO A 160 4.99 12.12 43.77
N GLN A 161 4.60 12.70 44.92
CA GLN A 161 5.52 13.01 46.02
C GLN A 161 6.06 11.76 46.74
N SER A 162 5.28 10.69 46.91
CA SER A 162 5.74 9.48 47.60
C SER A 162 6.77 8.71 46.77
N LYS A 163 6.57 8.64 45.44
CA LYS A 163 7.58 8.08 44.51
C LYS A 163 8.90 8.84 44.55
N GLN A 164 8.84 10.17 44.68
CA GLN A 164 10.04 11.01 44.80
C GLN A 164 10.76 10.75 46.14
N GLU A 165 10.02 10.64 47.25
CA GLU A 165 10.57 10.34 48.57
C GLU A 165 11.19 8.93 48.64
N ASP A 166 10.55 7.93 48.05
CA ASP A 166 11.07 6.56 47.99
C ASP A 166 12.35 6.46 47.15
N LEU A 167 12.39 7.17 46.02
CA LEU A 167 13.61 7.29 45.23
C LEU A 167 14.69 8.01 46.03
N ASP A 168 14.36 9.10 46.72
CA ASP A 168 15.32 9.86 47.49
C ASP A 168 15.91 9.06 48.67
N ASN A 169 15.10 8.23 49.33
CA ASN A 169 15.52 7.32 50.38
C ASN A 169 16.46 6.23 49.83
N LYS A 170 16.09 5.56 48.74
CA LYS A 170 16.94 4.55 48.08
C LYS A 170 18.27 5.13 47.61
N VAL A 171 18.25 6.36 47.08
CA VAL A 171 19.47 7.06 46.66
C VAL A 171 20.35 7.37 47.86
N ASN A 172 19.77 7.76 49.01
CA ASN A 172 20.55 8.04 50.22
C ASN A 172 21.22 6.77 50.78
N ASP A 173 20.55 5.63 50.74
CA ASP A 173 21.12 4.35 51.16
C ASP A 173 22.32 3.97 50.29
N VAL A 174 22.13 4.05 48.97
CA VAL A 174 23.13 3.66 47.97
C VAL A 174 24.30 4.67 47.90
N LYS A 175 24.07 5.96 48.20
CA LYS A 175 25.12 6.98 48.25
C LYS A 175 26.25 6.62 49.21
N SER A 176 25.92 6.04 50.37
CA SER A 176 26.94 5.64 51.35
C SER A 176 27.86 4.54 50.84
N TRP A 177 27.32 3.62 50.04
CA TRP A 177 28.08 2.55 49.38
C TRP A 177 29.00 3.10 48.28
N PHE A 178 28.50 4.03 47.45
CA PHE A 178 29.29 4.68 46.40
C PHE A 178 30.41 5.58 46.93
N ALA A 179 30.28 6.12 48.15
CA ALA A 179 31.32 6.96 48.74
C ALA A 179 32.65 6.22 48.98
N GLY A 180 32.62 4.89 49.11
CA GLY A 180 33.79 4.03 49.29
C GLY A 180 34.30 3.36 48.01
N LEU A 181 33.62 3.54 46.87
CA LEU A 181 33.96 2.92 45.59
C LEU A 181 34.95 3.77 44.79
N GLU A 182 35.79 3.11 43.97
CA GLU A 182 36.64 3.78 43.00
C GLU A 182 35.83 4.37 41.84
N ALA A 183 36.31 5.46 41.23
CA ALA A 183 35.56 6.20 40.21
C ALA A 183 35.23 5.36 38.96
N GLU A 184 36.10 4.41 38.60
CA GLU A 184 35.90 3.48 37.48
C GLU A 184 34.77 2.49 37.79
N GLN A 185 34.77 1.89 38.98
CA GLN A 185 33.73 0.94 39.40
C GLN A 185 32.36 1.61 39.54
N ALA A 186 32.33 2.83 40.09
CA ALA A 186 31.11 3.62 40.18
C ALA A 186 30.53 3.96 38.79
N ALA A 187 31.40 4.25 37.82
CA ALA A 187 30.99 4.51 36.44
C ALA A 187 30.35 3.27 35.79
N ASP A 188 30.92 2.08 36.02
CA ASP A 188 30.36 0.82 35.52
C ASP A 188 28.97 0.54 36.13
N TYR A 189 28.79 0.72 37.43
CA TYR A 189 27.47 0.55 38.06
C TYR A 189 26.44 1.57 37.57
N LEU A 190 26.81 2.84 37.37
CA LEU A 190 25.90 3.83 36.80
C LEU A 190 25.49 3.51 35.37
N LYS A 191 26.42 2.94 34.59
CA LYS A 191 26.14 2.42 33.25
C LYS A 191 25.14 1.27 33.29
N GLU A 192 25.29 0.33 34.23
CA GLU A 192 24.31 -0.73 34.44
C GLU A 192 22.94 -0.18 34.85
N PHE A 193 22.88 0.80 35.75
CA PHE A 193 21.61 1.43 36.14
C PHE A 193 20.92 2.12 34.96
N ALA A 194 21.67 2.83 34.12
CA ALA A 194 21.12 3.47 32.93
C ALA A 194 20.64 2.46 31.88
N ASN A 195 21.41 1.40 31.61
CA ASN A 195 21.03 0.34 30.68
C ASN A 195 19.78 -0.42 31.12
N ASN A 196 19.56 -0.52 32.43
CA ASN A 196 18.36 -1.11 33.03
C ASN A 196 17.14 -0.14 33.05
N GLY A 197 17.23 1.01 32.38
CA GLY A 197 16.16 2.00 32.31
C GLY A 197 16.01 2.87 33.56
N LYS A 198 16.95 2.80 34.52
CA LYS A 198 16.93 3.59 35.76
C LYS A 198 17.82 4.83 35.64
N LEU A 199 17.71 5.56 34.53
CA LEU A 199 18.53 6.74 34.25
C LEU A 199 18.29 7.87 35.28
N GLU A 200 17.04 8.10 35.67
CA GLU A 200 16.69 9.11 36.69
C GLU A 200 17.26 8.77 38.09
N PHE A 201 17.37 7.48 38.42
CA PHE A 201 18.00 7.01 39.65
C PHE A 201 19.51 7.25 39.62
N ALA A 202 20.17 6.91 38.50
CA ALA A 202 21.59 7.18 38.31
C ALA A 202 21.91 8.68 38.39
N ALA A 203 21.08 9.53 37.77
CA ALA A 203 21.22 10.98 37.81
C ALA A 203 21.01 11.56 39.21
N SER A 204 19.98 11.11 39.93
CA SER A 204 19.73 11.55 41.31
C SER A 204 20.82 11.08 42.29
N LEU A 205 21.40 9.91 42.04
CA LEU A 205 22.56 9.41 42.79
C LEU A 205 23.80 10.27 42.54
N LEU A 206 24.07 10.65 41.30
CA LEU A 206 25.14 11.59 40.94
C LEU A 206 24.92 12.99 41.54
N ASP A 207 23.69 13.49 41.57
CA ASP A 207 23.35 14.81 42.11
C ASP A 207 23.64 14.93 43.61
N LYS A 208 23.40 13.85 44.37
CA LYS A 208 23.70 13.83 45.81
C LYS A 208 25.19 13.64 46.12
N MET A 209 26.06 13.41 45.14
CA MET A 209 27.51 13.27 45.34
C MET A 209 28.22 14.62 45.33
N PRO A 210 29.34 14.75 46.06
CA PRO A 210 30.16 15.96 45.99
C PRO A 210 30.74 16.13 44.56
N ASP A 211 30.78 17.38 44.08
CA ASP A 211 31.16 17.71 42.69
C ASP A 211 32.50 17.09 42.27
N ARG A 212 33.46 16.99 43.19
CA ARG A 212 34.76 16.36 42.93
C ARG A 212 34.67 14.87 42.59
N GLN A 213 33.75 14.13 43.21
CA GLN A 213 33.52 12.71 42.90
C GLN A 213 32.69 12.56 41.64
N LYS A 214 31.64 13.38 41.49
CA LYS A 214 30.80 13.43 40.29
C LYS A 214 31.63 13.63 39.01
N SER A 215 32.52 14.62 38.98
CA SER A 215 33.39 14.86 37.82
C SER A 215 34.38 13.73 37.56
N LYS A 216 34.88 13.04 38.59
CA LYS A 216 35.77 11.89 38.43
C LYS A 216 35.04 10.68 37.84
N ILE A 217 33.82 10.41 38.31
CA ILE A 217 33.00 9.30 37.84
C ILE A 217 32.56 9.55 36.39
N LEU A 218 32.05 10.75 36.08
CA LEU A 218 31.68 11.14 34.72
C LEU A 218 32.89 11.12 33.76
N GLY A 219 34.09 11.49 34.26
CA GLY A 219 35.33 11.41 33.49
C GLY A 219 35.86 9.98 33.29
N ALA A 220 35.48 9.04 34.15
CA ALA A 220 35.82 7.62 34.03
C ALA A 220 34.82 6.84 33.16
N MET A 221 33.68 7.42 32.80
CA MET A 221 32.69 6.78 31.93
C MET A 221 33.20 6.69 30.49
N SER A 222 33.15 5.49 29.91
CA SER A 222 33.60 5.21 28.54
C SER A 222 32.64 5.74 27.45
N ASP A 223 31.37 6.03 27.80
CA ASP A 223 30.32 6.39 26.84
C ASP A 223 29.91 7.87 26.99
N PRO A 224 30.30 8.75 26.05
CA PRO A 224 29.99 10.17 26.12
C PRO A 224 28.49 10.46 25.93
N VAL A 225 27.75 9.62 25.19
CA VAL A 225 26.32 9.83 24.95
C VAL A 225 25.53 9.62 26.24
N LEU A 226 25.92 8.61 27.02
CA LEU A 226 25.28 8.35 28.31
C LEU A 226 25.59 9.44 29.33
N VAL A 227 26.81 9.99 29.31
CA VAL A 227 27.20 11.13 30.15
C VAL A 227 26.33 12.35 29.85
N ASP A 228 26.13 12.67 28.58
CA ASP A 228 25.25 13.78 28.17
C ASP A 228 23.81 13.55 28.64
N GLN A 229 23.27 12.35 28.48
CA GLN A 229 21.92 12.00 28.97
C GLN A 229 21.80 12.12 30.49
N LEU A 230 22.83 11.74 31.25
CA LEU A 230 22.86 11.89 32.70
C LEU A 230 22.91 13.37 33.10
N ILE A 231 23.71 14.19 32.43
CA ILE A 231 23.79 15.63 32.68
C ILE A 231 22.46 16.33 32.32
N ASP A 232 21.84 15.97 31.21
CA ASP A 232 20.55 16.50 30.78
C ASP A 232 19.45 16.15 31.79
N SER A 233 19.40 14.89 32.24
CA SER A 233 18.43 14.45 33.25
C SER A 233 18.64 15.11 34.63
N LEU A 234 19.89 15.47 34.96
CA LEU A 234 20.23 16.21 36.17
C LEU A 234 19.77 17.67 36.07
N SER A 235 19.85 18.26 34.87
CA SER A 235 19.43 19.65 34.59
C SER A 235 17.92 19.82 34.42
N SER A 236 17.22 18.78 33.96
CA SER A 236 15.76 18.82 33.76
C SER A 236 14.97 18.69 35.06
N ARG A 237 15.61 18.38 36.20
CA ARG A 237 14.95 18.26 37.50
C ARG A 237 14.80 19.65 38.13
N PRO A 238 13.59 20.10 38.52
CA PRO A 238 13.43 21.36 39.21
C PRO A 238 14.11 21.26 40.58
N SER A 239 15.21 21.99 40.78
CA SER A 239 15.85 22.08 42.10
C SER A 239 14.83 22.66 43.08
N LYS A 240 14.43 21.90 44.09
CA LYS A 240 13.70 22.45 45.24
C LYS A 240 14.61 23.49 45.91
N LYS A 241 14.31 24.77 45.67
CA LYS A 241 14.71 25.86 46.57
C LYS A 241 13.67 26.01 47.66
#